data_AF-A0AAV1DBQ0-F1
#
_entry.id   AF-A0AAV1DBQ0-F1
#
_cell.length_a   1.000
_cell.length_b   1.000
_cell.length_c   1.000
_cell.angle_alpha   90.00
_cell.angle_beta   90.00
_cell.angle_gamma   90.00
#
_symmetry.space_group_name_H-M   'P 1'
#
loop_
_entity.id
_entity.type
_entity.pdbx_description
1 polymer ?
#
loop_
_entity_poly.entity_id
_entity_poly.type
_entity_poly.pdbx_seq_one_letter_code
_entity_poly.pdbx_strand_id
1 'polypeptide(L)'
;MGSWIIACFDLANETYRVVVRPKNRDTEHDHRLGVLGDCISVFYNYEGNHADIWVMKECGVKWSWIKVFSIPYVDRPLKSSAEMSRPICMSRNGEVLFVLSSELLLYNPKADTFRRYPKIGCLHNAVMYVESLVSPGIHDTVQPRNSI
;
A
#
# COMPACT_ATOMS: atom_id res chain seq x y z
N MET A 1 -5.94 0.63 25.13
CA MET A 1 -5.22 0.15 23.92
C MET A 1 -6.12 0.36 22.72
N GLY A 2 -5.63 1.00 21.66
CA GLY A 2 -6.46 1.59 20.61
C GLY A 2 -6.85 0.60 19.51
N SER A 3 -8.14 0.36 19.33
CA SER A 3 -8.66 -0.28 18.12
C SER A 3 -8.51 0.67 16.92
N TRP A 4 -7.94 0.23 15.82
CA TRP A 4 -7.89 1.01 14.58
C TRP A 4 -9.13 0.73 13.72
N ILE A 5 -9.49 1.68 12.86
CA ILE A 5 -10.59 1.56 11.90
C ILE A 5 -10.12 1.94 10.50
N ILE A 6 -10.81 1.45 9.48
CA ILE A 6 -10.68 1.96 8.11
C ILE A 6 -11.91 2.81 7.84
N ALA A 7 -11.71 4.09 7.56
CA ALA A 7 -12.77 5.01 7.17
C ALA A 7 -12.73 5.24 5.66
N CYS A 8 -13.91 5.30 5.05
CA CYS A 8 -14.10 5.69 3.65
C CYS A 8 -14.95 6.97 3.66
N PHE A 9 -14.45 8.00 2.98
CA PHE A 9 -15.13 9.27 2.79
C PHE A 9 -15.73 9.33 1.40
N ASP A 10 -17.05 9.53 1.32
CA ASP A 10 -17.77 9.75 0.09
C ASP A 10 -17.78 11.26 -0.21
N LEU A 11 -17.02 11.67 -1.24
CA LEU A 11 -16.90 13.07 -1.65
C LEU A 11 -18.20 13.66 -2.21
N ALA A 12 -19.07 12.84 -2.80
CA ALA A 12 -20.30 13.33 -3.42
C ALA A 12 -21.37 13.66 -2.37
N ASN A 13 -21.43 12.87 -1.30
CA ASN A 13 -22.40 13.02 -0.23
C ASN A 13 -21.81 13.65 1.05
N GLU A 14 -20.48 13.88 1.09
CA GLU A 14 -19.73 14.33 2.26
C GLU A 14 -19.96 13.47 3.51
N THR A 15 -20.12 12.15 3.33
CA THR A 15 -20.38 11.21 4.42
C THR A 15 -19.19 10.29 4.68
N TYR A 16 -19.10 9.80 5.91
CA TYR A 16 -18.11 8.80 6.31
C TYR A 16 -18.78 7.46 6.56
N ARG A 17 -18.13 6.39 6.14
CA ARG A 17 -18.51 5.03 6.51
C ARG A 17 -17.30 4.25 7.01
N VAL A 18 -17.55 3.39 7.99
CA VAL A 18 -16.52 2.46 8.49
C VAL A 18 -16.51 1.22 7.61
N VAL A 19 -15.32 0.89 7.11
CA VAL A 19 -15.07 -0.31 6.32
C VAL A 19 -14.66 -1.43 7.28
N VAL A 20 -15.23 -2.61 7.07
CA VAL A 20 -14.86 -3.82 7.84
C VAL A 20 -13.36 -4.05 7.66
N ARG A 21 -12.65 -4.42 8.72
CA ARG A 21 -11.21 -4.74 8.66
C ARG A 21 -10.98 -6.20 8.25
N PRO A 22 -9.80 -6.58 7.74
CA PRO A 22 -9.45 -7.98 7.62
C PRO A 22 -9.58 -8.67 8.98
N LYS A 23 -10.12 -9.89 9.01
CA LYS A 23 -10.16 -10.69 10.24
C LYS A 23 -8.73 -11.10 10.57
N ASN A 24 -8.13 -10.46 11.56
CA ASN A 24 -6.88 -10.91 12.15
C ASN A 24 -7.14 -11.46 13.56
N ARG A 25 -6.42 -12.52 13.94
CA ARG A 25 -6.60 -13.21 15.23
C ARG A 25 -5.88 -12.48 16.37
N ASP A 26 -4.91 -11.64 16.03
CA ASP A 26 -4.00 -11.02 16.99
C ASP A 26 -4.08 -9.49 16.91
N THR A 27 -4.02 -8.85 18.09
CA THR A 27 -4.42 -7.44 18.29
C THR A 27 -3.26 -6.44 18.26
N GLU A 28 -2.02 -6.87 18.05
CA GLU A 28 -0.82 -6.04 18.28
C GLU A 28 0.18 -6.09 17.12
N HIS A 29 -0.23 -5.60 15.94
CA HIS A 29 0.63 -5.60 14.75
C HIS A 29 0.69 -4.23 14.08
N ASP A 30 1.89 -3.84 13.63
CA ASP A 30 2.07 -2.71 12.71
C ASP A 30 1.30 -3.03 11.43
N HIS A 31 0.35 -2.16 11.11
CA HIS A 31 -0.53 -2.32 9.97
C HIS A 31 -0.50 -1.06 9.12
N ARG A 32 -0.42 -1.23 7.81
CA ARG A 32 -0.30 -0.13 6.86
C ARG A 32 -1.34 -0.28 5.77
N LEU A 33 -2.17 0.75 5.60
CA LEU A 33 -3.10 0.85 4.50
C LEU A 33 -2.35 1.29 3.24
N GLY A 34 -2.74 0.74 2.09
CA GLY A 34 -2.16 1.09 0.81
C GLY A 34 -3.01 0.64 -0.36
N VAL A 35 -2.42 0.72 -1.55
CA VAL A 35 -3.02 0.27 -2.80
C VAL A 35 -2.09 -0.76 -3.42
N LEU A 36 -2.63 -1.89 -3.86
CA LEU A 36 -1.88 -2.94 -4.55
C LEU A 36 -2.61 -3.34 -5.83
N GLY A 37 -2.02 -3.01 -6.99
CA GLY A 37 -2.76 -2.99 -8.24
C GLY A 37 -3.87 -1.95 -8.15
N ASP A 38 -5.12 -2.38 -8.41
CA ASP A 38 -6.30 -1.51 -8.34
C ASP A 38 -7.15 -1.76 -7.07
N CYS A 39 -6.60 -2.50 -6.09
CA CYS A 39 -7.32 -2.88 -4.88
C CYS A 39 -6.76 -2.15 -3.64
N ILE A 40 -7.65 -1.76 -2.72
CA ILE A 40 -7.24 -1.35 -1.37
C ILE A 40 -6.58 -2.54 -0.70
N SER A 41 -5.43 -2.31 -0.06
CA SER A 41 -4.67 -3.35 0.63
C SER A 41 -4.34 -2.97 2.07
N VAL A 42 -4.25 -3.99 2.93
CA VAL A 42 -3.71 -3.88 4.28
C VAL A 42 -2.51 -4.81 4.38
N PHE A 43 -1.37 -4.22 4.76
CA PHE A 43 -0.16 -4.95 5.12
C PHE A 43 -0.13 -5.13 6.64
N TYR A 44 -0.11 -6.37 7.13
CA TYR A 44 0.15 -6.68 8.54
C TYR A 44 1.57 -7.19 8.70
N ASN A 45 2.30 -6.56 9.60
CA ASN A 45 3.65 -6.96 9.95
C ASN A 45 3.64 -7.70 11.28
N TYR A 46 3.95 -9.00 11.24
CA TYR A 46 4.13 -9.81 12.44
C TYR A 46 5.62 -9.82 12.75
N GLU A 47 5.99 -9.00 13.73
CA GLU A 47 7.38 -8.72 14.07
C GLU A 47 8.20 -10.02 14.23
N GLY A 48 9.34 -10.09 13.53
CA GLY A 48 10.24 -11.24 13.55
C GLY A 48 9.74 -12.52 12.87
N ASN A 49 8.52 -12.57 12.32
CA ASN A 49 7.95 -13.79 11.75
C ASN A 49 7.68 -13.65 10.24
N HIS A 50 6.68 -12.86 9.86
CA HIS A 50 6.26 -12.68 8.47
C HIS A 50 5.45 -11.39 8.31
N ALA A 51 5.12 -11.05 7.07
CA ALA A 51 4.04 -10.12 6.78
C ALA A 51 2.91 -10.79 5.98
N ASP A 52 1.68 -10.41 6.29
CA ASP A 52 0.52 -10.72 5.45
C ASP A 52 0.10 -9.52 4.64
N ILE A 53 -0.27 -9.77 3.38
CA ILE A 53 -0.93 -8.77 2.53
C ILE A 53 -2.35 -9.23 2.28
N TRP A 54 -3.30 -8.37 2.65
CA TRP A 54 -4.72 -8.52 2.37
C TRP A 54 -5.15 -7.49 1.35
N VAL A 55 -6.01 -7.89 0.43
CA VAL A 55 -6.68 -6.97 -0.51
C VAL A 55 -8.18 -7.03 -0.30
N MET A 56 -8.83 -5.88 -0.39
CA MET A 56 -10.28 -5.79 -0.42
C MET A 56 -10.74 -6.05 -1.85
N LYS A 57 -11.55 -7.08 -2.02
CA LYS A 57 -12.19 -7.43 -3.29
C LYS A 57 -13.69 -7.57 -3.11
N GLU A 58 -14.42 -7.30 -4.18
CA GLU A 58 -15.82 -7.67 -4.28
C GLU A 58 -15.90 -9.20 -4.46
N CYS A 59 -16.63 -9.87 -3.58
CA CYS A 59 -16.87 -11.30 -3.64
C CYS A 59 -18.38 -11.53 -3.65
N GLY A 60 -18.94 -11.79 -4.83
CA GLY A 60 -20.39 -11.78 -5.03
C GLY A 60 -20.95 -10.37 -4.87
N VAL A 61 -21.85 -10.15 -3.91
CA VAL A 61 -22.50 -8.85 -3.64
C VAL A 61 -21.89 -8.10 -2.44
N LYS A 62 -20.76 -8.57 -1.89
CA LYS A 62 -20.16 -7.99 -0.68
C LYS A 62 -18.66 -7.83 -0.83
N TRP A 63 -18.15 -6.70 -0.34
CA TRP A 63 -16.73 -6.45 -0.17
C TRP A 63 -16.18 -7.29 0.98
N SER A 64 -15.13 -8.06 0.70
CA SER A 64 -14.44 -8.90 1.67
C SER A 64 -12.93 -8.79 1.52
N TRP A 65 -12.20 -9.11 2.60
CA TRP A 65 -10.75 -9.13 2.58
C TRP A 65 -10.25 -10.53 2.26
N ILE A 66 -9.38 -10.62 1.26
CA ILE A 66 -8.70 -11.86 0.88
C ILE A 66 -7.22 -11.68 1.17
N LYS A 67 -6.63 -12.63 1.91
CA LYS A 67 -5.19 -12.73 2.06
C LYS A 67 -4.60 -13.20 0.73
N VAL A 68 -3.75 -12.39 0.12
CA VAL A 68 -3.12 -12.71 -1.18
C VAL A 68 -1.71 -13.25 -1.02
N PHE A 69 -0.96 -12.78 -0.03
CA PHE A 69 0.43 -13.19 0.19
C PHE A 69 0.75 -13.27 1.68
N SER A 70 1.61 -14.23 2.02
CA SER A 70 2.38 -14.24 3.27
C SER A 70 3.86 -14.21 2.90
N ILE A 71 4.62 -13.35 3.55
CA ILE A 71 6.02 -13.04 3.24
C ILE A 71 6.85 -13.44 4.44
N PRO A 72 7.51 -14.61 4.43
CA PRO A 72 8.31 -15.06 5.57
C PRO A 72 9.57 -14.21 5.73
N TYR A 73 9.96 -13.94 6.98
CA TYR A 73 11.21 -13.24 7.31
C TYR A 73 12.36 -14.19 7.63
N VAL A 74 12.07 -15.42 8.05
CA VAL A 74 13.06 -16.43 8.46
C VAL A 74 13.95 -16.84 7.27
N ASP A 75 15.27 -16.88 7.48
CA ASP A 75 16.33 -17.22 6.51
C ASP A 75 16.49 -16.27 5.30
N ARG A 76 15.96 -15.05 5.41
CA ARG A 76 16.00 -14.03 4.35
C ARG A 76 16.99 -12.90 4.68
N PRO A 77 17.27 -11.97 3.73
CA PRO A 77 17.89 -10.65 3.99
C PRO A 77 17.44 -9.87 5.23
N LEU A 78 16.25 -10.18 5.73
CA LEU A 78 15.48 -9.35 6.63
C LEU A 78 15.94 -9.58 8.05
N LYS A 79 16.93 -8.77 8.48
CA LYS A 79 17.44 -8.78 9.85
C LYS A 79 16.42 -8.26 10.86
N SER A 80 15.44 -7.48 10.40
CA SER A 80 14.31 -7.02 11.19
C SER A 80 13.11 -6.74 10.29
N SER A 81 11.93 -7.12 10.78
CA SER A 81 10.63 -6.77 10.21
C SER A 81 10.34 -5.26 10.27
N ALA A 82 11.04 -4.51 11.13
CA ALA A 82 10.88 -3.05 11.25
C ALA A 82 11.41 -2.31 10.00
N GLU A 83 12.26 -2.95 9.20
CA GLU A 83 12.91 -2.32 8.05
C GLU A 83 12.09 -2.45 6.76
N MET A 84 11.06 -3.31 6.74
CA MET A 84 10.24 -3.52 5.54
C MET A 84 9.14 -2.45 5.43
N SER A 85 9.09 -1.77 4.28
CA SER A 85 8.00 -0.86 3.94
C SER A 85 6.70 -1.62 3.64
N ARG A 86 5.57 -0.90 3.57
CA ARG A 86 4.39 -1.43 2.86
C ARG A 86 4.77 -1.74 1.39
N PRO A 87 4.09 -2.69 0.72
CA PRO A 87 4.26 -2.90 -0.72
C PRO A 87 4.14 -1.59 -1.50
N ILE A 88 5.02 -1.38 -2.48
CA ILE A 88 4.96 -0.26 -3.41
C ILE A 88 3.99 -0.60 -4.55
N CYS A 89 4.16 -1.78 -5.15
CA CYS A 89 3.38 -2.23 -6.29
C CYS A 89 3.43 -3.75 -6.45
N MET A 90 2.57 -4.24 -7.35
CA MET A 90 2.55 -5.63 -7.79
C MET A 90 2.64 -5.69 -9.32
N SER A 91 3.53 -6.52 -9.84
CA SER A 91 3.64 -6.77 -11.27
C SER A 91 2.48 -7.62 -11.78
N ARG A 92 2.23 -7.63 -13.10
CA ARG A 92 1.21 -8.51 -13.72
C ARG A 92 1.45 -10.00 -13.43
N ASN A 93 2.69 -10.38 -13.16
CA ASN A 93 3.06 -11.77 -12.85
C ASN A 93 2.82 -12.14 -11.38
N GLY A 94 2.41 -11.16 -10.55
CA GLY A 94 2.16 -11.32 -9.13
C GLY A 94 3.39 -11.08 -8.24
N GLU A 95 4.48 -10.55 -8.80
CA GLU A 95 5.67 -10.20 -8.00
C GLU A 95 5.42 -8.87 -7.27
N VAL A 96 5.90 -8.75 -6.04
CA VAL A 96 5.60 -7.60 -5.18
C VAL A 96 6.88 -6.85 -4.85
N LEU A 97 6.88 -5.54 -5.05
CA LEU A 97 8.03 -4.66 -4.82
C LEU A 97 7.92 -3.96 -3.46
N PHE A 98 9.02 -3.94 -2.72
CA PHE A 98 9.15 -3.30 -1.41
C PHE A 98 10.37 -2.40 -1.36
N VAL A 99 10.36 -1.44 -0.42
CA VAL A 99 11.58 -0.83 0.10
C VAL A 99 11.98 -1.58 1.36
N LEU A 100 13.24 -1.98 1.42
CA LEU A 100 13.89 -2.51 2.62
C LEU A 100 15.05 -1.60 2.96
N SER A 101 14.92 -0.80 4.02
CA SER A 101 15.86 0.28 4.34
C SER A 101 16.07 1.21 3.14
N SER A 102 17.19 1.12 2.41
CA SER A 102 17.48 1.92 1.19
C SER A 102 17.59 1.06 -0.09
N GLU A 103 17.15 -0.19 -0.03
CA GLU A 103 17.19 -1.15 -1.14
C GLU A 103 15.78 -1.43 -1.66
N LEU A 104 15.67 -1.69 -2.97
CA LEU A 104 14.45 -2.22 -3.55
C LEU A 104 14.51 -3.75 -3.54
N LEU A 105 13.42 -4.37 -3.10
CA LEU A 105 13.29 -5.81 -2.98
C LEU A 105 12.07 -6.28 -3.76
N LEU A 106 12.28 -7.14 -4.74
CA LEU A 106 11.22 -7.78 -5.51
C LEU A 106 11.01 -9.20 -5.00
N TYR A 107 9.83 -9.46 -4.45
CA TYR A 107 9.41 -10.77 -3.98
C TYR A 107 8.62 -11.50 -5.07
N ASN A 108 8.96 -12.75 -5.34
CA ASN A 108 8.18 -13.65 -6.17
C ASN A 108 7.45 -14.67 -5.28
N PRO A 109 6.13 -14.51 -5.07
CA PRO A 109 5.36 -15.40 -4.20
C PRO A 109 5.22 -16.83 -4.71
N LYS A 110 5.38 -17.07 -6.03
CA LYS A 110 5.24 -18.41 -6.63
C LYS A 110 6.49 -19.25 -6.41
N ALA A 111 7.65 -18.62 -6.53
CA ALA A 111 8.95 -19.26 -6.32
C ALA A 111 9.44 -19.13 -4.88
N ASP A 112 8.76 -18.31 -4.07
CA ASP A 112 9.19 -17.94 -2.72
C ASP A 112 10.64 -17.41 -2.72
N THR A 113 10.95 -16.49 -3.63
CA THR A 113 12.30 -15.91 -3.78
C THR A 113 12.29 -14.40 -3.74
N PHE A 114 13.46 -13.83 -3.40
CA PHE A 114 13.68 -12.40 -3.41
C PHE A 114 14.80 -12.04 -4.37
N ARG A 115 14.59 -10.96 -5.12
CA ARG A 115 15.62 -10.29 -5.91
C ARG A 115 15.88 -8.90 -5.31
N ARG A 116 17.13 -8.63 -4.96
CA ARG A 116 17.58 -7.31 -4.50
C ARG A 116 18.01 -6.47 -5.69
N TYR A 117 17.68 -5.18 -5.64
CA TYR A 117 18.17 -4.17 -6.56
C TYR A 117 19.13 -3.22 -5.82
N PRO A 118 20.06 -2.57 -6.53
CA PRO A 118 21.02 -1.65 -5.93
C PRO A 118 20.35 -0.54 -5.12
N LYS A 119 21.06 -0.03 -4.11
CA LYS A 119 20.61 1.09 -3.30
C LYS A 119 20.34 2.31 -4.18
N ILE A 120 19.17 2.92 -4.01
CA ILE A 120 18.79 4.17 -4.66
C ILE A 120 18.88 5.28 -3.62
N GLY A 121 20.10 5.71 -3.30
CA GLY A 121 20.35 6.76 -2.30
C GLY A 121 19.66 6.50 -0.95
N CYS A 122 19.16 7.56 -0.31
CA CYS A 122 18.42 7.49 0.96
C CYS A 122 16.91 7.41 0.73
N LEU A 123 16.41 6.24 0.34
CA LEU A 123 14.99 6.02 0.07
C LEU A 123 14.20 5.81 1.37
N HIS A 124 13.44 6.82 1.81
CA HIS A 124 12.62 6.72 3.03
C HIS A 124 11.18 6.27 2.76
N ASN A 125 10.62 6.67 1.62
CA ASN A 125 9.27 6.33 1.23
C ASN A 125 9.19 6.29 -0.30
N ALA A 126 8.36 5.40 -0.83
CA ALA A 126 8.13 5.25 -2.25
C ALA A 126 6.64 5.05 -2.49
N VAL A 127 6.12 5.72 -3.50
CA VAL A 127 4.74 5.60 -3.96
C VAL A 127 4.72 5.41 -5.46
N MET A 128 3.76 4.63 -5.95
CA MET A 128 3.52 4.55 -7.38
C MET A 128 2.93 5.87 -7.85
N TYR A 129 3.56 6.48 -8.85
CA TYR A 129 3.00 7.61 -9.56
C TYR A 129 2.04 7.10 -10.63
N VAL A 130 0.83 7.66 -10.64
CA VAL A 130 -0.16 7.44 -11.69
C VAL A 130 -0.49 8.82 -12.24
N GLU A 131 -0.26 9.02 -13.55
CA GLU A 131 -0.56 10.29 -14.20
C GLU A 131 -2.06 10.57 -14.13
N SER A 132 -2.40 11.81 -13.74
CA SER A 132 -3.75 12.33 -13.85
C SER A 132 -3.97 12.85 -15.26
N LEU A 133 -5.08 12.48 -15.90
CA LEU A 133 -5.51 13.07 -17.18
C LEU A 133 -6.06 14.50 -17.01
N VAL A 134 -6.13 15.00 -15.77
CA VAL A 134 -6.60 16.36 -15.47
C VAL A 134 -5.37 17.22 -15.16
N SER A 135 -5.10 18.19 -16.03
CA SER A 135 -4.11 19.22 -15.76
C SER A 135 -4.66 20.12 -14.63
N PRO A 136 -3.87 20.46 -13.60
CA PRO A 136 -4.28 21.51 -12.67
C PRO A 136 -4.47 22.78 -13.49
N GLY A 137 -5.69 23.30 -13.53
CA GLY A 137 -6.02 24.48 -14.33
C GLY A 137 -5.11 25.64 -13.92
N ILE A 138 -4.38 26.20 -14.88
CA ILE A 138 -3.78 27.52 -14.72
C ILE A 138 -4.96 28.45 -14.49
N HIS A 139 -5.01 29.09 -13.33
CA HIS A 139 -5.97 30.15 -13.08
C HIS A 139 -5.64 31.25 -14.09
N ASP A 140 -6.44 31.38 -15.14
CA ASP A 140 -6.34 32.50 -16.06
C ASP A 140 -6.48 33.78 -15.23
N THR A 141 -5.39 34.52 -15.10
CA THR A 141 -5.40 35.85 -14.54
C THR A 141 -6.31 36.68 -15.44
N VAL A 142 -7.50 37.01 -14.92
CA VAL A 142 -8.35 38.04 -15.51
C VAL A 142 -7.53 39.33 -15.56
N GLN A 143 -7.06 39.68 -16.75
CA GLN A 143 -6.54 41.01 -17.06
C GLN A 143 -7.69 42.01 -16.89
N PRO A 144 -7.57 43.04 -16.04
CA PRO A 144 -8.57 44.10 -16.02
C PRO A 144 -8.54 44.87 -17.36
N ARG A 145 -9.71 45.03 -17.97
CA ARG A 145 -9.91 45.95 -19.11
C ARG A 145 -9.56 47.38 -18.70
N ASN A 146 -8.72 48.02 -19.53
CA ASN A 146 -8.33 49.44 -19.49
C ASN A 146 -9.51 50.43 -19.48
N SER A 147 -9.30 51.61 -18.89
CA SER A 147 -9.89 52.95 -19.21
C SER A 147 -9.24 53.94 -18.21
N ILE A 148 -8.63 55.10 -18.51
CA ILE A 148 -8.45 56.01 -19.66
C ILE A 148 -7.04 56.58 -19.54
#